data_AF-W8X8P2-F1
#
_entry.id   AF-W8X8P2-F1
#
_cell.length_a   1.000
_cell.length_b   1.000
_cell.length_c   1.000
_cell.angle_alpha   90.00
_cell.angle_beta   90.00
_cell.angle_gamma   90.00
#
_symmetry.space_group_name_H-M   'P 1'
#
loop_
_entity.id
_entity.type
_entity.pdbx_description
1 polymer ?
#
loop_
_entity_poly.entity_id
_entity_poly.type
_entity_poly.pdbx_seq_one_letter_code
_entity_poly.pdbx_strand_id
1 'polypeptide(L)' 'MRSPPGNRLERLAGDRLGRYSIRINAQWRICFIWTDEGPAEVEIVDYH' A
#
# COMPACT_ATOMS: atom_id res chain seq x y z
N MET A 1 24.18 -4.42 -10.01
CA MET A 1 22.84 -4.94 -9.71
C MET A 1 21.94 -3.75 -9.42
N ARG A 2 21.07 -3.35 -10.37
CA ARG A 2 20.24 -2.13 -10.25
C ARG A 2 18.85 -2.51 -9.79
N SER A 3 18.52 -2.26 -8.53
CA SER A 3 17.13 -2.29 -8.05
C SER A 3 16.38 -1.07 -8.61
N PRO A 4 15.18 -1.22 -9.18
CA PRO A 4 14.42 -0.07 -9.68
C PRO A 4 14.03 0.86 -8.52
N PRO A 5 14.23 2.19 -8.65
CA PRO A 5 13.85 3.16 -7.63
C PRO A 5 12.34 3.37 -7.71
N GLY A 6 11.54 2.65 -6.91
CA GLY A 6 10.09 2.85 -7.03
C GLY A 6 9.15 2.29 -5.97
N ASN A 7 9.49 1.23 -5.24
CA ASN A 7 8.55 0.69 -4.25
C ASN A 7 9.01 0.99 -2.83
N ARG A 8 8.65 2.18 -2.35
CA ARG A 8 8.79 2.55 -0.94
C ARG A 8 7.55 2.05 -0.19
N LEU A 9 7.54 0.75 0.13
CA LEU A 9 6.53 0.13 1.00
C LEU A 9 6.68 0.73 2.41
N GLU A 10 5.89 1.74 2.70
CA GLU A 10 5.82 2.35 4.03
C GLU A 10 4.73 1.63 4.84
N ARG A 11 5.17 0.87 5.84
CA ARG A 11 4.26 0.27 6.83
C ARG A 11 3.72 1.39 7.71
N LEU A 12 2.40 1.64 7.66
CA LEU A 12 1.74 2.57 8.58
C LEU A 12 1.82 1.97 9.99
N ALA A 13 2.76 2.46 10.80
CA ALA A 13 2.91 2.06 12.19
C ALA A 13 1.90 2.84 13.05
N GLY A 14 1.01 2.11 13.72
CA GLY A 14 -0.01 2.65 14.63
C GLY A 14 -1.36 1.97 14.43
N ASP A 15 -1.69 1.00 15.29
CA ASP A 15 -3.01 0.38 15.50
C ASP A 15 -3.81 -0.21 14.31
N ARG A 16 -3.25 -0.26 13.09
CA ARG A 16 -3.83 -0.99 11.95
C ARG A 16 -2.92 -2.12 11.50
N LEU A 17 -2.75 -3.12 12.37
CA LEU A 17 -2.13 -4.38 12.00
C LEU A 17 -2.84 -4.96 10.77
N GLY A 18 -2.13 -5.02 9.64
CA GLY A 18 -2.59 -5.68 8.42
C GLY A 18 -2.91 -4.78 7.23
N ARG A 19 -3.06 -3.45 7.38
CA ARG A 19 -3.35 -2.55 6.25
C ARG A 19 -2.08 -1.96 5.63
N TYR A 20 -1.98 -2.04 4.31
CA TYR A 20 -0.87 -1.59 3.48
C TYR A 20 -1.39 -0.62 2.43
N SER A 21 -0.49 0.22 1.89
CA SER A 21 -0.84 1.07 0.75
C SER A 21 0.29 1.14 -0.29
N ILE A 22 -0.10 1.23 -1.56
CA ILE A 22 0.79 1.49 -2.70
C ILE A 22 0.38 2.80 -3.33
N ARG A 23 1.34 3.71 -3.52
CA ARG A 23 1.11 4.99 -4.18
C ARG A 23 1.10 4.79 -5.70
N ILE A 24 0.03 5.25 -6.36
CA ILE A 24 -0.06 5.28 -7.83
C ILE A 24 0.55 6.59 -8.36
N ASN A 25 0.10 7.73 -7.82
CA ASN A 25 0.62 9.05 -8.15
C ASN A 25 0.39 10.04 -6.98
N ALA A 26 0.42 11.35 -7.25
CA ALA A 26 0.21 12.38 -6.22
C ALA A 26 -1.20 12.32 -5.61
N GLN A 27 -2.21 11.88 -6.37
CA GLN A 27 -3.61 11.88 -6.02
C GLN A 27 -4.12 10.50 -5.59
N TRP A 28 -3.59 9.41 -6.13
CA TRP A 28 -4.21 8.08 -5.95
C TRP A 28 -3.35 7.11 -5.14
N ARG A 29 -4.00 6.35 -4.26
CA ARG A 29 -3.39 5.24 -3.50
C ARG A 29 -4.26 4.00 -3.57
N ILE A 30 -3.63 2.84 -3.63
CA ILE A 30 -4.27 1.55 -3.40
C ILE A 30 -4.08 1.20 -1.93
N CYS A 31 -5.15 0.92 -1.21
CA CYS A 31 -5.15 0.40 0.16
C CYS A 31 -5.58 -1.07 0.12
N PHE A 32 -4.92 -1.93 0.89
CA PHE A 32 -5.27 -3.36 0.98
C PHE A 32 -4.85 -3.94 2.31
N ILE A 33 -5.39 -5.11 2.66
CA ILE A 33 -4.94 -5.94 3.77
C ILE A 33 -4.08 -7.08 3.24
N TRP A 34 -2.95 -7.37 3.90
CA TRP A 34 -2.19 -8.59 3.59
C TRP A 34 -2.68 -9.74 4.46
N THR A 35 -3.25 -10.76 3.84
CA THR A 35 -3.63 -12.03 4.48
C THR A 35 -2.69 -13.15 4.02
N ASP A 36 -2.80 -14.33 4.63
CA ASP A 36 -2.03 -15.50 4.22
C ASP A 36 -2.38 -15.98 2.80
N GLU A 37 -3.57 -15.63 2.30
CA GLU A 37 -4.03 -15.95 0.93
C GLU A 37 -3.66 -14.87 -0.10
N GLY A 38 -3.19 -13.70 0.34
CA GLY A 38 -2.78 -12.58 -0.51
C GLY A 38 -3.43 -11.24 -0.14
N PRO A 39 -3.47 -10.26 -1.06
CA PRO A 39 -4.11 -8.97 -0.80
C PRO A 39 -5.64 -9.10 -0.78
N ALA A 40 -6.24 -8.72 0.34
CA ALA A 40 -7.70 -8.63 0.55
C ALA A 40 -8.13 -7.17 0.76
N GLU A 41 -9.44 -6.90 0.67
CA GLU A 41 -10.02 -5.55 0.86
C GLU A 41 -9.28 -4.46 0.05
N VAL A 42 -9.04 -4.74 -1.24
CA VAL A 42 -8.31 -3.83 -2.14
C VAL A 42 -9.22 -2.67 -2.55
N GLU A 43 -8.81 -1.45 -2.21
CA GLU A 43 -9.55 -0.22 -2.50
C GLU A 43 -8.64 0.82 -3.16
N ILE A 44 -9.17 1.58 -4.11
CA ILE A 44 -8.50 2.76 -4.67
C ILE A 44 -9.09 3.99 -3.99
N VAL A 45 -8.24 4.73 -3.27
CA VAL A 45 -8.63 5.94 -2.57
C VAL A 45 -7.98 7.16 -3.20
N ASP A 46 -8.76 8.24 -3.32
CA ASP A 46 -8.24 9.57 -3.62
C ASP A 46 -7.67 10.17 -2.33
N TYR A 47 -6.43 10.63 -2.42
CA TYR A 47 -5.74 11.39 -1.41
C TYR A 47 -5.74 12.86 -1.85
N HIS A 48 -6.79 13.58 -1.45
CA HIS A 48 -6.92 15.05 -1.46
C HIS A 48 -7.45 15.53 -0.11
#